data_AF-A0A327NH79-F1
#
_entry.id   AF-A0A327NH79-F1
#
_cell.length_a   1.000
_cell.length_b   1.000
_cell.length_c   1.000
_cell.angle_alpha   90.00
_cell.angle_beta   90.00
_cell.angle_gamma   90.00
#
_symmetry.space_group_name_H-M   'P 1'
#
loop_
_entity.id
_entity.type
_entity.pdbx_description
1 polymer ?
#
loop_
_entity_poly.entity_id
_entity_poly.type
_entity_poly.pdbx_seq_one_letter_code
_entity_poly.pdbx_strand_id
1 'polypeptide(L)'
;MATLDTKKIGAVLKQLENAAKAGLKALNDATDGSYAGSPFEKHPLESIGGISLLLQQLYGQAQKDIIYEGLTEEQIADRKAADRAAELAALQATVQGQLVEILTPVVFAEEEPEPVDEPDANSGGTL
;
A
#
# COMPACT_ATOMS: atom_id res chain seq x y z
N MET A 1 -3.32 -4.61 -44.64
CA MET A 1 -4.21 -3.79 -43.79
C MET A 1 -5.11 -4.75 -43.02
N ALA A 2 -5.12 -4.70 -41.69
CA ALA A 2 -6.09 -5.46 -40.91
C ALA A 2 -7.48 -4.90 -41.21
N THR A 3 -8.39 -5.73 -41.72
CA THR A 3 -9.80 -5.36 -41.89
C THR A 3 -10.43 -5.25 -40.51
N LEU A 4 -10.84 -4.04 -40.14
CA LEU A 4 -11.52 -3.78 -38.88
C LEU A 4 -12.90 -4.46 -38.92
N ASP A 5 -13.09 -5.51 -38.12
CA ASP A 5 -14.38 -6.22 -38.04
C ASP A 5 -15.34 -5.43 -37.14
N THR A 6 -15.98 -4.43 -37.72
CA THR A 6 -16.88 -3.49 -37.03
C THR A 6 -18.06 -4.18 -36.35
N LYS A 7 -18.53 -5.32 -36.87
CA LYS A 7 -19.61 -6.10 -36.25
C LYS A 7 -19.18 -6.73 -34.95
N LYS A 8 -17.99 -7.34 -34.91
CA LYS A 8 -17.44 -7.91 -33.67
C LYS A 8 -17.15 -6.83 -32.64
N ILE A 9 -16.58 -5.70 -33.06
CA ILE A 9 -16.30 -4.56 -32.17
C ILE A 9 -17.60 -4.02 -31.55
N GLY A 10 -18.64 -3.81 -32.37
CA GLY A 10 -19.93 -3.36 -31.87
C GLY A 10 -20.59 -4.34 -30.89
N ALA A 11 -20.45 -5.64 -31.11
CA ALA A 11 -20.96 -6.66 -30.19
C ALA A 11 -20.26 -6.59 -28.82
N VAL A 12 -18.93 -6.43 -28.79
CA VAL A 12 -18.17 -6.29 -27.54
C VAL A 12 -18.54 -5.00 -26.82
N LEU A 13 -18.64 -3.86 -27.52
CA LEU A 13 -19.05 -2.60 -26.91
C LEU A 13 -20.42 -2.71 -26.24
N LYS A 14 -21.38 -3.40 -26.87
CA LYS A 14 -22.70 -3.63 -26.28
C LYS A 14 -22.64 -4.52 -25.03
N GLN A 15 -21.77 -5.53 -25.00
CA GLN A 15 -21.56 -6.35 -23.81
C GLN A 15 -20.97 -5.53 -22.66
N LEU A 16 -19.98 -4.67 -22.95
CA LEU A 16 -19.38 -3.77 -21.96
C LEU A 16 -20.41 -2.76 -21.44
N GLU A 17 -21.26 -2.20 -22.31
CA GLU A 17 -22.31 -1.27 -21.88
C GLU A 17 -23.32 -1.95 -20.94
N ASN A 18 -23.73 -3.18 -21.26
CA ASN A 18 -24.62 -3.96 -20.41
C ASN A 18 -23.97 -4.28 -19.06
N ALA A 19 -22.67 -4.65 -19.06
CA ALA A 19 -21.92 -4.89 -17.84
C ALA A 19 -21.82 -3.63 -16.97
N ALA A 20 -21.57 -2.47 -17.58
CA ALA A 20 -21.53 -1.19 -16.88
C ALA A 20 -22.89 -0.83 -16.25
N LYS A 21 -24.00 -1.03 -16.97
CA LYS A 21 -25.36 -0.83 -16.43
C LYS A 21 -25.65 -1.76 -15.25
N ALA A 22 -25.30 -3.04 -15.37
CA ALA A 22 -25.45 -4.00 -14.30
C ALA A 22 -24.59 -3.64 -13.08
N GLY A 23 -23.35 -3.22 -13.30
CA GLY A 23 -22.45 -2.76 -12.25
C GLY A 23 -22.98 -1.51 -11.53
N LEU A 24 -23.49 -0.52 -12.28
CA LEU A 24 -24.11 0.66 -11.70
C LEU A 24 -25.35 0.30 -10.87
N LYS A 25 -26.16 -0.65 -11.35
CA LYS A 25 -27.30 -1.15 -10.57
C LYS A 25 -26.82 -1.73 -9.24
N ALA A 26 -25.81 -2.60 -9.25
CA ALA A 26 -25.26 -3.17 -8.03
C ALA A 26 -24.67 -2.09 -7.09
N LEU A 27 -24.03 -1.05 -7.64
CA LEU A 27 -23.58 0.10 -6.86
C LEU A 27 -24.75 0.81 -6.17
N ASN A 28 -25.80 1.15 -6.93
CA ASN A 28 -26.99 1.79 -6.37
C ASN A 28 -27.68 0.91 -5.33
N ASP A 29 -27.80 -0.40 -5.56
CA ASP A 29 -28.39 -1.34 -4.61
C ASP A 29 -27.58 -1.40 -3.30
N ALA A 30 -26.24 -1.30 -3.38
CA ALA A 30 -25.35 -1.30 -2.23
C ALA A 30 -25.20 0.06 -1.52
N THR A 31 -25.66 1.15 -2.14
CA THR A 31 -25.46 2.53 -1.65
C THR A 31 -26.76 3.33 -1.60
N ASP A 32 -27.90 2.66 -1.52
CA ASP A 32 -29.25 3.26 -1.45
C ASP A 32 -29.51 4.30 -2.55
N GLY A 33 -29.03 4.03 -3.76
CA GLY A 33 -29.27 4.89 -4.93
C GLY A 33 -28.40 6.14 -5.01
N SER A 34 -27.25 6.18 -4.33
CA SER A 34 -26.34 7.34 -4.29
C SER A 34 -25.86 7.83 -5.67
N TYR A 35 -25.95 6.99 -6.70
CA TYR A 35 -25.53 7.33 -8.07
C TYR A 35 -26.69 7.55 -9.03
N ALA A 36 -27.93 7.63 -8.56
CA ALA A 36 -29.08 8.01 -9.36
C ALA A 36 -28.92 9.44 -9.92
N GLY A 37 -29.19 9.64 -11.20
CA GLY A 37 -29.02 10.91 -11.93
C GLY A 37 -27.56 11.29 -12.20
N SER A 38 -26.59 10.49 -11.78
CA SER A 38 -25.16 10.75 -11.95
C SER A 38 -24.70 10.56 -13.41
N PRO A 39 -23.50 11.04 -13.77
CA PRO A 39 -22.90 10.76 -15.07
C PRO A 39 -22.76 9.26 -15.37
N PHE A 40 -22.64 8.42 -14.34
CA PHE A 40 -22.57 6.97 -14.49
C PHE A 40 -23.85 6.37 -15.07
N GLU A 41 -25.01 6.94 -14.73
CA GLU A 41 -26.30 6.50 -15.27
C GLU A 41 -26.54 6.99 -16.69
N LYS A 42 -26.08 8.22 -16.99
CA LYS A 42 -26.24 8.83 -18.32
C LYS A 42 -25.30 8.20 -19.35
N HIS A 43 -24.07 7.88 -18.94
CA HIS A 43 -23.01 7.36 -19.82
C HIS A 43 -22.29 6.15 -19.17
N PRO A 44 -22.97 5.00 -19.01
CA PRO A 44 -22.42 3.86 -18.30
C PRO A 44 -21.20 3.25 -18.98
N LEU A 45 -21.19 3.15 -20.31
CA LEU A 45 -20.05 2.60 -21.05
C LEU A 45 -18.80 3.48 -20.92
N GLU A 46 -18.94 4.80 -21.03
CA GLU A 46 -17.84 5.76 -20.85
C GLU A 46 -17.32 5.74 -19.40
N SER A 47 -18.22 5.41 -18.46
CA SER A 47 -17.94 5.36 -17.04
C SER A 47 -17.53 3.97 -16.51
N ILE A 48 -17.37 2.97 -17.38
CA ILE A 48 -17.20 1.57 -16.96
C ILE A 48 -16.01 1.35 -16.04
N GLY A 49 -14.90 2.08 -16.28
CA GLY A 49 -13.71 2.02 -15.42
C GLY A 49 -13.99 2.55 -14.02
N GLY A 50 -14.72 3.67 -13.90
CA GLY A 50 -15.11 4.25 -12.61
C GLY A 50 -16.08 3.35 -11.85
N ILE A 51 -17.08 2.80 -12.55
CA ILE A 51 -18.04 1.83 -11.98
C ILE A 51 -17.30 0.60 -11.43
N SER A 52 -16.35 0.05 -12.20
CA SER A 52 -15.53 -1.08 -11.78
C SER A 52 -14.71 -0.77 -10.53
N LEU A 53 -14.09 0.42 -10.46
CA LEU A 53 -13.28 0.81 -9.31
C LEU A 53 -14.12 0.93 -8.04
N LEU A 54 -15.29 1.56 -8.13
CA LEU A 54 -16.20 1.72 -6.99
C LEU A 54 -16.71 0.36 -6.48
N LEU A 55 -17.02 -0.57 -7.39
CA LEU A 55 -17.42 -1.92 -7.02
C LEU A 55 -16.30 -2.67 -6.29
N GLN A 56 -15.05 -2.53 -6.74
CA GLN A 56 -13.90 -3.14 -6.06
C GLN A 56 -13.68 -2.54 -4.67
N GLN A 57 -13.86 -1.23 -4.52
CA GLN A 57 -13.76 -0.56 -3.21
C GLN A 57 -14.85 -1.04 -2.25
N LEU A 58 -16.10 -1.09 -2.68
CA LEU A 58 -17.21 -1.61 -1.86
C LEU A 58 -17.00 -3.08 -1.50
N TYR A 59 -16.56 -3.89 -2.46
CA TYR A 59 -16.26 -5.30 -2.20
C TYR A 59 -15.12 -5.45 -1.18
N GLY A 60 -14.04 -4.68 -1.31
CA GLY A 60 -12.94 -4.68 -0.34
C GLY A 60 -13.36 -4.20 1.04
N GLN A 61 -14.27 -3.22 1.13
CA GLN A 61 -14.83 -2.78 2.40
C GLN A 61 -15.69 -3.86 3.03
N ALA A 62 -16.62 -4.45 2.27
CA ALA A 62 -17.45 -5.56 2.73
C ALA A 62 -16.61 -6.75 3.21
N GLN A 63 -15.51 -7.10 2.52
CA GLN A 63 -14.59 -8.14 2.98
C GLN A 63 -13.93 -7.83 4.33
N LYS A 64 -13.59 -6.57 4.61
CA LYS A 64 -13.06 -6.18 5.93
C LYS A 64 -14.13 -6.26 7.00
N ASP A 65 -15.36 -5.89 6.66
CA ASP A 65 -16.48 -5.87 7.60
C ASP A 65 -16.98 -7.29 7.94
N ILE A 66 -16.86 -8.24 6.99
CA ILE A 66 -17.12 -9.69 7.23
C ILE A 66 -16.27 -10.25 8.37
N ILE A 67 -15.04 -9.75 8.58
CA ILE A 67 -14.15 -10.21 9.66
C ILE A 67 -14.72 -9.83 11.04
N TYR A 68 -15.59 -8.83 11.09
CA TYR A 68 -16.27 -8.34 12.28
C TYR A 68 -17.74 -8.77 12.36
N GLU A 69 -18.25 -9.45 11.33
CA GLU A 69 -19.65 -9.86 11.25
C GLU A 69 -19.92 -10.97 12.28
N GLY A 70 -20.91 -10.75 13.16
CA GLY A 70 -21.26 -11.66 14.26
C GLY A 70 -20.46 -11.47 15.55
N LEU A 71 -19.50 -10.53 15.58
CA LEU A 71 -18.81 -10.14 16.82
C LEU A 71 -19.61 -9.04 17.54
N THR A 72 -19.66 -9.10 18.87
CA THR A 72 -20.20 -8.01 19.68
C THR A 72 -19.28 -6.79 19.63
N GLU A 73 -19.77 -5.58 19.98
CA GLU A 73 -18.94 -4.37 20.00
C GLU A 73 -17.67 -4.53 20.86
N GLU A 74 -17.78 -5.25 21.98
CA GLU A 74 -16.66 -5.58 22.87
C GLU A 74 -15.62 -6.49 22.17
N GLN A 75 -16.08 -7.50 21.43
CA GLN A 75 -15.19 -8.39 20.66
C GLN A 75 -14.54 -7.69 19.47
N ILE A 76 -15.23 -6.72 18.84
CA ILE A 76 -14.65 -5.87 17.79
C ILE A 76 -13.56 -4.98 18.38
N ALA A 77 -13.79 -4.40 19.57
CA ALA A 77 -12.81 -3.59 20.27
C ALA A 77 -11.56 -4.41 20.64
N ASP A 78 -11.74 -5.62 21.16
CA ASP A 78 -10.64 -6.54 21.50
C ASP A 78 -9.86 -6.96 20.25
N ARG A 79 -10.54 -7.27 19.15
CA ARG A 79 -9.89 -7.61 17.87
C ARG A 79 -9.06 -6.45 17.34
N LYS A 80 -9.62 -5.23 17.35
CA LYS A 80 -8.90 -4.00 16.94
C LYS A 80 -7.74 -3.66 17.87
N ALA A 81 -7.85 -3.98 19.16
CA ALA A 81 -6.76 -3.81 20.12
C ALA A 81 -5.63 -4.83 19.86
N ALA A 82 -5.98 -6.10 19.60
CA ALA A 82 -5.03 -7.15 19.25
C ALA A 82 -4.31 -6.85 17.94
N ASP A 83 -5.03 -6.39 16.90
CA ASP A 83 -4.43 -6.04 15.61
C ASP A 83 -3.47 -4.85 15.75
N ARG A 84 -3.83 -3.81 16.53
CA ARG A 84 -2.92 -2.69 16.81
C ARG A 84 -1.69 -3.10 17.61
N ALA A 85 -1.84 -4.04 18.55
CA ALA A 85 -0.70 -4.56 19.30
C ALA A 85 0.25 -5.38 18.40
N ALA A 86 -0.30 -6.18 17.50
CA ALA A 86 0.48 -6.94 16.51
C ALA A 86 1.21 -6.02 15.52
N GLU A 87 0.55 -4.95 15.06
CA GLU A 87 1.15 -3.96 14.16
C GLU A 87 2.28 -3.17 14.85
N LEU A 88 2.08 -2.75 16.10
CA LEU A 88 3.13 -2.09 16.90
C LEU A 88 4.33 -3.00 17.16
N ALA A 89 4.11 -4.28 17.45
CA ALA A 89 5.18 -5.26 17.63
C ALA A 89 5.98 -5.50 16.34
N ALA A 90 5.28 -5.61 15.19
CA ALA A 90 5.92 -5.72 13.88
C ALA A 90 6.72 -4.45 13.52
N LEU A 91 6.19 -3.26 13.84
CA LEU A 91 6.88 -1.99 13.62
C LEU A 91 8.13 -1.88 14.49
N GLN A 92 8.05 -2.24 15.78
CA GLN A 92 9.21 -2.26 16.67
C GLN A 92 10.27 -3.24 16.21
N ALA A 93 9.90 -4.44 15.73
CA ALA A 93 10.85 -5.41 15.18
C ALA A 93 11.54 -4.87 13.91
N THR A 94 10.81 -4.15 13.06
CA THR A 94 11.37 -3.52 11.85
C THR A 94 12.33 -2.39 12.21
N VAL A 95 11.94 -1.53 13.16
CA VAL A 95 12.78 -0.41 13.62
C VAL A 95 14.03 -0.90 14.36
N GLN A 96 13.92 -1.94 15.19
CA GLN A 96 15.09 -2.55 15.83
C GLN A 96 16.02 -3.21 14.81
N GLY A 97 15.48 -3.89 13.79
CA GLY A 97 16.29 -4.44 12.70
C GLY A 97 17.08 -3.36 11.95
N GLN A 98 16.42 -2.24 11.61
CA GLN A 98 17.07 -1.10 10.95
C GLN A 98 18.08 -0.38 11.84
N LEU A 99 17.82 -0.26 13.15
CA LEU A 99 18.77 0.32 14.09
C LEU A 99 20.02 -0.55 14.27
N VAL A 100 19.89 -1.88 14.27
CA VAL A 100 21.05 -2.80 14.30
C VAL A 100 21.86 -2.68 13.00
N GLU A 101 21.21 -2.51 11.85
CA GLU A 101 21.89 -2.31 10.57
C GLU A 101 22.68 -0.98 10.51
N ILE A 102 22.12 0.09 11.08
CA ILE A 102 22.78 1.42 11.16
C ILE A 102 23.87 1.46 12.24
N LEU A 103 23.67 0.77 13.37
CA LEU A 103 24.59 0.74 14.50
C LEU A 103 25.65 -0.37 14.40
N THR A 104 25.68 -1.17 13.33
CA THR A 104 26.82 -2.06 13.09
C THR A 104 28.02 -1.17 12.80
N PRO A 105 28.99 -1.04 13.71
CA PRO A 105 30.13 -0.18 13.48
C PRO A 105 30.89 -0.71 12.26
N VAL A 106 31.09 0.15 11.25
CA VAL A 106 32.13 -0.07 10.25
C VAL A 106 33.42 -0.23 11.04
N VAL A 107 33.93 -1.45 11.13
CA VAL A 107 35.28 -1.70 11.64
C VAL A 107 36.21 -1.06 10.63
N PHE A 108 36.59 0.19 10.87
CA PHE A 108 37.74 0.79 10.20
C PHE A 108 38.92 -0.10 10.52
N ALA A 109 39.45 -0.77 9.50
CA ALA A 109 40.68 -1.53 9.61
C ALA A 109 41.76 -0.62 10.20
N GLU A 110 42.44 -1.09 11.24
CA GLU A 110 43.63 -0.45 11.79
C GLU A 110 44.69 -0.38 10.68
N GLU A 111 44.90 0.80 10.09
CA GLU A 111 46.13 1.09 9.36
C GLU A 111 47.26 1.26 10.40
N GLU A 112 48.29 0.42 10.27
CA GLU A 112 49.53 0.47 11.05
C GLU A 112 50.13 1.89 11.06
N PRO A 113 50.62 2.38 12.21
CA PRO A 113 51.35 3.64 12.24
C PRO A 113 52.76 3.45 11.64
N GLU A 114 53.06 4.15 10.54
CA GLU A 114 54.45 4.31 10.09
C GLU A 114 55.28 5.05 11.16
N PRO A 115 56.48 4.57 11.52
CA PRO A 115 57.33 5.23 12.49
C PRO A 115 57.88 6.54 11.91
N VAL A 116 57.58 7.65 12.58
CA VAL A 116 58.23 8.95 12.39
C VAL A 116 59.61 8.92 13.05
N ASP A 117 60.66 9.14 12.25
CA ASP A 117 62.02 9.37 12.73
C ASP A 117 62.06 10.58 13.69
N GLU A 118 62.55 10.35 14.92
CA GLU A 118 62.77 11.37 15.95
C GLU A 118 63.91 12.34 15.56
N PRO A 119 63.77 13.67 15.70
CA PRO A 119 64.92 14.54 15.81
C PRO A 119 65.41 14.57 17.27
N ASP A 120 66.63 14.06 17.44
CA ASP A 120 67.44 13.98 18.66
C ASP A 120 67.57 15.37 19.34
N ALA A 121 66.87 15.56 20.46
CA ALA A 121 67.00 16.73 21.34
C ALA A 121 67.85 16.33 22.56
N ASN A 122 69.14 16.12 22.35
CA ASN A 122 70.05 15.82 23.44
C ASN A 122 70.70 17.09 24.04
N SER A 123 70.40 17.23 25.33
CA SER A 123 71.25 17.73 26.39
C SER A 123 71.08 19.18 26.83
N GLY A 124 70.56 19.27 28.07
CA GLY A 124 70.73 20.42 28.96
C GLY A 124 72.20 20.80 29.15
N GLY A 125 72.38 22.04 29.55
CA GLY A 125 73.65 22.76 29.53
C GLY A 125 74.66 22.37 30.61
N THR A 126 75.80 23.04 30.50
CA THR A 126 76.81 23.17 31.56
C THR A 126 77.47 24.55 31.49
N LEU A 127 77.49 25.20 32.67
CA LEU A 127 78.37 26.28 33.16
C LEU A 127 78.23 27.69 32.58
#